data_AF-A0A4V4N919-F1
#
_entry.id   AF-A0A4V4N919-F1
#
_cell.length_a   1.000
_cell.length_b   1.000
_cell.length_c   1.000
_cell.angle_alpha   90.00
_cell.angle_beta   90.00
_cell.angle_gamma   90.00
#
_symmetry.space_group_name_H-M   'P 1'
#
loop_
_entity.id
_entity.type
_entity.pdbx_description
1 polymer ?
#
loop_
_entity_poly.entity_id
_entity_poly.type
_entity_poly.pdbx_seq_one_letter_code
_entity_poly.pdbx_strand_id
1 'polypeptide(L)'
;MEILLRLGEKVPVNGRLVTVTELAHQSLPRLRAYLVHVAREGTTRTYGQVVEDLALPYLPRGLGRLLDLVNVDCQRRREPSLAALVVNQSGEVGSEAYGDPVAERAALRRYWLTHG
;
A
#
# COMPACT_ATOMS: atom_id res chain seq x y z
N MET A 1 7.08 -11.48 -6.04
CA MET A 1 5.69 -11.11 -6.36
C MET A 1 5.73 -10.07 -7.45
N GLU A 2 5.03 -10.29 -8.56
CA GLU A 2 5.01 -9.35 -9.69
C GLU A 2 4.05 -8.17 -9.42
N ILE A 3 4.27 -7.05 -10.11
CA ILE A 3 3.43 -5.85 -10.05
C ILE A 3 2.87 -5.59 -11.45
N LEU A 4 1.61 -5.17 -11.57
CA LEU A 4 0.93 -4.93 -12.85
C LEU A 4 1.22 -3.55 -13.46
N LEU A 5 1.85 -2.67 -12.67
CA LEU A 5 2.29 -1.34 -13.09
C LEU A 5 3.59 -1.42 -13.89
N ARG A 6 3.68 -0.69 -15.01
CA ARG A 6 4.86 -0.67 -15.87
C ARG A 6 5.76 0.52 -15.55
N LEU A 7 7.07 0.34 -15.71
CA LEU A 7 8.03 1.45 -15.61
C LEU A 7 7.68 2.58 -16.60
N GLY A 8 7.67 3.83 -16.12
CA GLY A 8 7.32 5.01 -16.90
C GLY A 8 5.82 5.23 -17.13
N GLU A 9 4.98 4.30 -16.68
CA GLU A 9 3.52 4.44 -16.77
C GLU A 9 3.03 5.63 -15.94
N LYS A 10 2.06 6.37 -16.48
CA LYS A 10 1.37 7.45 -15.76
C LYS A 10 -0.01 6.95 -15.33
N VAL A 11 -0.22 6.83 -14.03
CA VAL A 11 -1.48 6.35 -13.46
C VAL A 11 -2.27 7.48 -12.81
N PRO A 12 -3.59 7.57 -13.07
CA PRO A 12 -4.44 8.54 -12.39
C PRO A 12 -4.69 8.08 -10.94
N VAL A 13 -4.44 8.96 -9.99
CA VAL A 13 -4.70 8.78 -8.55
C VAL A 13 -5.30 10.08 -8.03
N ASN A 14 -6.53 10.03 -7.52
CA ASN A 14 -7.24 11.16 -6.89
C ASN A 14 -7.14 12.48 -7.67
N GLY A 15 -7.38 12.41 -8.99
CA GLY A 15 -7.32 13.58 -9.89
C GLY A 15 -5.92 14.05 -10.26
N ARG A 16 -4.85 13.34 -9.85
CA ARG A 16 -3.46 13.61 -10.20
C ARG A 16 -2.87 12.46 -11.02
N LEU A 17 -1.90 12.76 -11.89
CA LEU A 17 -1.13 11.72 -12.59
C LEU A 17 0.16 11.43 -11.82
N VAL A 18 0.31 10.19 -11.38
CA VAL A 18 1.52 9.68 -10.73
C VAL A 18 2.32 8.87 -11.74
N THR A 19 3.61 9.17 -11.88
CA THR A 19 4.50 8.40 -12.76
C THR A 19 5.16 7.27 -11.98
N VAL A 20 5.15 6.06 -12.54
CA VAL A 20 5.89 4.91 -12.03
C VAL A 20 7.37 5.11 -12.34
N THR A 21 8.11 5.64 -11.37
CA THR A 21 9.56 5.82 -11.50
C THR A 21 10.29 4.48 -11.36
N GLU A 22 11.56 4.43 -11.77
CA GLU A 22 12.40 3.25 -11.59
C GLU A 22 12.50 2.81 -10.13
N LEU A 23 12.71 3.77 -9.24
CA LEU A 23 12.75 3.51 -7.80
C LEU A 23 11.44 2.92 -7.27
N ALA A 24 10.30 3.40 -7.78
CA ALA A 24 8.99 2.88 -7.39
C ALA A 24 8.80 1.46 -7.92
N HIS A 25 9.13 1.23 -9.19
CA HIS A 25 9.02 -0.08 -9.82
C HIS A 25 9.85 -1.15 -9.10
N GLN A 26 11.04 -0.80 -8.61
CA GLN A 26 11.89 -1.71 -7.82
C GLN A 26 11.36 -1.95 -6.40
N SER A 27 10.72 -0.94 -5.81
CA SER A 27 10.28 -0.97 -4.40
C SER A 27 8.89 -1.60 -4.21
N LEU A 28 8.00 -1.46 -5.20
CA LEU A 28 6.61 -1.92 -5.16
C LEU A 28 6.47 -3.43 -4.86
N PRO A 29 7.23 -4.35 -5.48
CA PRO A 29 7.15 -5.78 -5.18
C PRO A 29 7.40 -6.10 -3.70
N ARG A 30 8.41 -5.44 -3.10
CA ARG A 30 8.79 -5.66 -1.70
C ARG A 30 7.75 -5.07 -0.76
N LEU A 31 7.30 -3.84 -1.03
CA LEU A 31 6.26 -3.19 -0.25
C LEU A 31 4.96 -4.00 -0.26
N ARG A 32 4.52 -4.45 -1.44
CA ARG A 32 3.30 -5.25 -1.56
C ARG A 32 3.41 -6.56 -0.77
N ALA A 33 4.53 -7.27 -0.88
CA ALA A 33 4.75 -8.51 -0.13
C ALA A 33 4.69 -8.31 1.38
N TYR A 34 5.32 -7.24 1.86
CA TYR A 34 5.28 -6.85 3.25
C TYR A 34 3.87 -6.50 3.73
N LEU A 35 3.11 -5.70 2.97
CA LEU A 35 1.75 -5.34 3.36
C LEU A 35 0.79 -6.53 3.33
N VAL A 36 0.96 -7.49 2.42
CA VAL A 36 0.20 -8.75 2.46
C VAL A 36 0.51 -9.53 3.74
N HIS A 37 1.76 -9.55 4.19
CA HIS A 37 2.13 -10.17 5.46
C HIS A 37 1.45 -9.47 6.65
N VAL A 38 1.52 -8.13 6.70
CA VAL A 38 0.83 -7.31 7.71
C VAL A 38 -0.69 -7.56 7.71
N ALA A 39 -1.28 -7.72 6.53
CA ALA A 39 -2.70 -8.05 6.38
C ALA A 39 -3.05 -9.40 7.03
N ARG A 40 -2.19 -10.41 6.85
CA ARG A 40 -2.37 -11.76 7.43
C ARG A 40 -2.22 -11.76 8.94
N GLU A 41 -1.28 -10.98 9.47
CA GLU A 41 -1.16 -10.72 10.92
C GLU A 41 -2.38 -9.97 11.47
N GLY A 42 -3.08 -9.24 10.61
CA GLY A 42 -4.18 -8.33 10.96
C GLY A 42 -3.74 -7.18 11.85
N THR A 43 -2.51 -6.71 11.62
CA THR A 43 -1.93 -5.55 12.29
C THR A 43 -1.88 -4.36 11.33
N THR A 44 -1.49 -3.18 11.82
CA THR A 44 -1.18 -2.01 11.00
C THR A 44 0.28 -1.62 11.20
N ARG A 45 0.80 -0.78 10.30
CA ARG A 45 2.15 -0.23 10.40
C ARG A 45 2.12 1.26 10.15
N THR A 46 2.93 2.02 10.87
CA THR A 46 3.07 3.44 10.59
C THR A 46 3.89 3.65 9.32
N TYR A 47 3.75 4.83 8.69
CA TYR A 47 4.64 5.22 7.58
C TYR A 47 6.12 5.06 7.91
N GLY A 48 6.53 5.39 9.15
CA GLY A 48 7.91 5.25 9.61
C GLY A 48 8.37 3.79 9.67
N GLN A 49 7.56 2.93 10.28
CA GLN A 49 7.85 1.49 10.38
C GLN A 49 7.97 0.82 9.01
N VAL A 50 7.12 1.18 8.04
CA VAL A 50 7.21 0.64 6.68
C VAL A 50 8.54 1.02 6.03
N VAL A 51 8.99 2.26 6.19
CA VAL A 51 10.28 2.72 5.62
C VAL A 51 11.46 2.01 6.31
N GLU A 52 11.41 1.89 7.63
CA GLU A 52 12.44 1.24 8.44
C GLU A 52 12.54 -0.26 8.14
N ASP A 53 11.44 -1.00 8.25
CA ASP A 53 11.39 -2.46 8.07
C ASP A 53 11.84 -2.91 6.68
N LEU A 54 11.55 -2.10 5.66
CA LEU A 54 11.91 -2.39 4.27
C LEU A 54 13.23 -1.75 3.83
N ALA A 55 13.88 -0.98 4.71
CA ALA A 55 15.04 -0.15 4.40
C ALA A 55 14.85 0.65 3.10
N LEU A 56 13.65 1.23 2.92
CA LEU A 56 13.30 1.90 1.69
C LEU A 56 14.10 3.20 1.54
N PRO A 57 14.63 3.50 0.33
CA PRO A 57 15.33 4.75 0.05
C PRO A 57 14.34 5.92 -0.14
N TYR A 58 13.31 5.99 0.70
CA TYR A 58 12.22 6.96 0.61
C TYR A 58 12.10 7.77 1.90
N LEU A 59 11.96 9.08 1.75
CA LEU A 59 11.44 9.93 2.82
C LEU A 59 9.93 9.67 3.00
N PRO A 60 9.33 9.94 4.17
CA PRO A 60 7.91 9.69 4.43
C PRO A 60 6.95 10.29 3.39
N ARG A 61 7.28 11.46 2.82
CA ARG A 61 6.50 12.09 1.73
C ARG A 61 6.54 11.29 0.41
N GLY A 62 7.62 10.57 0.16
CA GLY A 62 7.75 9.68 -1.00
C GLY A 62 7.00 8.36 -0.83
N LEU A 63 6.80 7.91 0.42
CA LEU A 63 6.03 6.71 0.72
C LEU A 63 4.55 6.87 0.35
N GLY A 64 3.95 8.05 0.53
CA GLY A 64 2.56 8.31 0.11
C GLY A 64 2.32 7.98 -1.37
N ARG A 65 3.20 8.46 -2.26
CA ARG A 65 3.13 8.12 -3.69
C ARG A 65 3.31 6.62 -3.96
N LEU A 66 4.13 5.94 -3.15
CA LEU A 66 4.34 4.51 -3.30
C LEU A 66 3.08 3.72 -2.88
N LEU A 67 2.37 4.16 -1.84
CA LEU A 67 1.10 3.60 -1.42
C LEU A 67 -0.01 3.84 -2.44
N ASP A 68 -0.05 5.01 -3.07
CA ASP A 68 -0.95 5.30 -4.19
C ASP A 68 -0.79 4.27 -5.31
N LEU A 69 0.46 3.97 -5.69
CA LEU A 69 0.78 2.98 -6.70
C LEU A 69 0.41 1.55 -6.25
N VAL A 70 0.62 1.19 -4.99
CA VAL A 70 0.14 -0.09 -4.44
C VAL A 70 -1.37 -0.19 -4.52
N ASN A 71 -2.09 0.89 -4.20
CA ASN A 71 -3.55 0.93 -4.29
C ASN A 71 -4.02 0.69 -5.73
N VAL A 72 -3.39 1.33 -6.72
CA VAL A 72 -3.68 1.09 -8.15
C VAL A 72 -3.39 -0.36 -8.55
N ASP A 73 -2.29 -0.96 -8.09
CA ASP A 73 -1.98 -2.37 -8.34
C ASP A 73 -3.07 -3.30 -7.75
N CYS A 74 -3.49 -3.06 -6.51
CA CYS A 74 -4.59 -3.80 -5.87
C CYS A 74 -5.90 -3.65 -6.67
N GLN A 75 -6.25 -2.43 -7.09
CA GLN A 75 -7.44 -2.18 -7.91
C GLN A 75 -7.40 -2.93 -9.25
N ARG A 76 -6.26 -2.91 -9.95
CA ARG A 76 -6.09 -3.68 -11.20
C ARG A 76 -6.27 -5.18 -11.00
N ARG A 77 -5.86 -5.68 -9.82
CA ARG A 77 -6.02 -7.08 -9.40
C ARG A 77 -7.41 -7.38 -8.83
N ARG A 78 -8.27 -6.37 -8.68
CA ARG A 78 -9.57 -6.45 -7.99
C ARG A 78 -9.44 -6.95 -6.54
N GLU A 79 -8.36 -6.55 -5.89
CA GLU A 79 -8.05 -6.84 -4.50
C GLU A 79 -8.39 -5.63 -3.62
N PRO A 80 -8.68 -5.83 -2.32
CA PRO A 80 -8.85 -4.72 -1.40
C PRO A 80 -7.52 -3.99 -1.16
N SER A 81 -7.60 -2.69 -0.90
CA SER A 81 -6.42 -1.82 -0.83
C SER A 81 -5.51 -2.16 0.35
N LEU A 82 -4.27 -2.53 0.05
CA LEU A 82 -3.23 -2.72 1.06
C LEU A 82 -2.77 -1.41 1.72
N ALA A 83 -3.03 -0.26 1.08
CA ALA A 83 -2.68 1.05 1.63
C ALA A 83 -3.42 1.36 2.95
N ALA A 84 -4.59 0.76 3.17
CA ALA A 84 -5.36 0.91 4.40
C ALA A 84 -4.67 0.31 5.65
N LEU A 85 -3.63 -0.50 5.47
CA LEU A 85 -2.82 -1.06 6.56
C LEU A 85 -1.73 -0.10 7.06
N VAL A 86 -1.51 1.00 6.33
CA VAL A 86 -0.51 2.01 6.67
C VAL A 86 -1.19 3.21 7.33
N VAL A 87 -0.79 3.50 8.56
CA VAL A 87 -1.40 4.54 9.41
C VAL A 87 -0.41 5.67 9.70
N ASN A 88 -0.91 6.84 10.05
CA ASN A 88 -0.10 7.92 10.59
C ASN A 88 0.39 7.58 12.02
N GLN A 89 1.20 8.45 12.63
CA GLN A 89 1.73 8.23 13.99
C GLN A 89 0.62 8.20 15.07
N SER A 90 -0.53 8.80 14.80
CA SER A 90 -1.71 8.76 15.66
C SER A 90 -2.53 7.48 15.52
N GLY A 91 -2.12 6.55 14.64
CA GLY A 91 -2.83 5.29 14.37
C GLY A 91 -4.04 5.45 13.44
N GLU A 92 -4.26 6.64 12.88
CA GLU A 92 -5.31 6.89 11.90
C GLU A 92 -4.83 6.46 10.51
N VAL A 93 -5.71 5.83 9.75
CA VAL A 93 -5.43 5.52 8.34
C VAL A 93 -5.28 6.85 7.58
N GLY A 94 -4.37 6.92 6.60
CA GLY A 94 -4.24 8.10 5.74
C GLY A 94 -5.62 8.56 5.23
N SER A 95 -5.80 9.88 5.07
CA SER A 95 -7.09 10.62 5.00
C SER A 95 -8.12 10.21 3.92
N GLU A 96 -7.92 9.08 3.26
CA GLU A 96 -8.75 8.55 2.18
C GLU A 96 -9.40 7.20 2.52
N ALA A 97 -9.20 6.66 3.72
CA ALA A 97 -9.97 5.52 4.20
C ALA A 97 -11.41 5.95 4.53
N TYR A 98 -12.34 5.65 3.61
CA TYR A 98 -13.76 5.89 3.77
C TYR A 98 -14.44 4.73 4.53
N GLY A 99 -14.63 4.81 5.85
CA GLY A 99 -15.47 3.83 6.58
C GLY A 99 -15.12 3.59 8.05
N ASP A 100 -15.54 2.42 8.58
CA ASP A 100 -15.13 1.89 9.90
C ASP A 100 -13.78 1.16 9.74
N PRO A 101 -12.67 1.74 10.24
CA PRO A 101 -11.34 1.18 10.06
C PRO A 101 -11.19 -0.23 10.66
N VAL A 102 -11.96 -0.57 11.71
CA VAL A 102 -11.90 -1.90 12.33
C VAL A 102 -12.55 -2.94 11.42
N ALA A 103 -13.74 -2.65 10.90
CA ALA A 103 -14.45 -3.54 10.00
C ALA A 103 -13.71 -3.74 8.67
N GLU A 104 -13.12 -2.68 8.13
CA GLU A 104 -12.28 -2.74 6.92
C GLU A 104 -11.03 -3.59 7.13
N ARG A 105 -10.34 -3.45 8.27
CA ARG A 105 -9.20 -4.31 8.62
C ARG A 105 -9.60 -5.77 8.76
N ALA A 106 -10.75 -6.07 9.37
CA ALA A 106 -11.25 -7.44 9.47
C ALA A 106 -11.59 -8.02 8.08
N ALA A 107 -12.16 -7.22 7.18
CA ALA A 107 -12.44 -7.63 5.80
C ALA A 107 -11.15 -7.89 5.00
N LEU A 108 -10.17 -6.98 5.11
CA LEU A 108 -8.83 -7.15 4.53
C LEU A 108 -8.15 -8.42 5.04
N ARG A 109 -8.16 -8.66 6.34
CA ARG A 109 -7.58 -9.87 6.95
C ARG A 109 -8.24 -11.13 6.40
N ARG A 110 -9.57 -11.19 6.36
CA ARG A 110 -10.31 -12.34 5.81
C ARG A 110 -9.96 -12.61 4.35
N TYR A 111 -9.84 -11.57 3.53
CA TYR A 111 -9.48 -11.70 2.13
C TYR A 111 -8.07 -12.29 1.96
N TRP A 112 -7.08 -11.72 2.65
CA TRP A 112 -5.67 -12.10 2.49
C TRP A 112 -5.26 -13.41 3.19
N LEU A 113 -6.08 -13.92 4.11
CA LEU A 113 -5.95 -15.28 4.65
C LEU A 113 -6.51 -16.36 3.72
N THR A 114 -7.42 -16.01 2.80
CA THR A 114 -8.12 -16.99 1.94
C THR A 114 -7.62 -17.02 0.50
N HIS A 115 -6.99 -15.94 0.02
CA HIS A 115 -6.56 -15.77 -1.38
C HIS A 115 -5.03 -15.61 -1.52
N GLY A 116 -4.28 -16.12 -0.54
CA GLY A 116 -2.87 -15.84 -0.32
C GLY A 116 -1.91 -16.98 -0.60
#